data_AF-A0A497Q3G7-F1
#
_entry.id   AF-A0A497Q3G7-F1
#
_cell.length_a   1.000
_cell.length_b   1.000
_cell.length_c   1.000
_cell.angle_alpha   90.00
_cell.angle_beta   90.00
_cell.angle_gamma   90.00
#
_symmetry.space_group_name_H-M   'P 1'
#
loop_
_entity.id
_entity.type
_entity.pdbx_description
1 polymer ?
#
loop_
_entity_poly.entity_id
_entity_poly.type
_entity_poly.pdbx_seq_one_letter_code
_entity_poly.pdbx_strand_id
1 'polypeptide(L)'
;NNPEDLIDIVNDPLLDLQHEVHQFFENGWITFKNNKRDVYYSLPSNKKKMMSVPFEEDAYDAVASYMQSNDGLEAYKYLKKRLKKDK
;
A
#
# COMPACT_ATOMS: atom_id res chain seq x y z
N ASN A 1 19.39 10.92 -9.01
CA ASN A 1 18.31 10.19 -8.32
C ASN A 1 18.08 8.91 -9.09
N ASN A 2 18.91 7.90 -8.78
CA ASN A 2 18.96 6.65 -9.51
C ASN A 2 17.91 5.67 -8.96
N PRO A 3 17.02 5.13 -9.81
CA PRO A 3 16.08 4.06 -9.43
C PRO A 3 16.75 2.67 -9.35
N GLU A 4 18.08 2.59 -9.43
CA GLU A 4 18.84 1.33 -9.53
C GLU A 4 19.27 0.75 -8.17
N ASP A 5 19.21 1.52 -7.07
CA ASP A 5 19.54 1.01 -5.71
C ASP A 5 18.46 0.10 -5.11
N LEU A 6 17.34 -0.14 -5.82
CA LEU A 6 16.26 -1.01 -5.37
C LEU A 6 16.41 -2.47 -5.82
N ILE A 7 17.44 -2.80 -6.62
CA ILE A 7 17.56 -4.11 -7.28
C ILE A 7 18.20 -5.20 -6.41
N ASP A 8 18.90 -4.87 -5.31
CA ASP A 8 19.71 -5.86 -4.57
C ASP A 8 19.16 -6.34 -3.20
N ILE A 9 17.94 -5.96 -2.79
CA ILE A 9 17.34 -6.39 -1.50
C ILE A 9 16.28 -7.50 -1.73
N VAL A 10 16.56 -8.47 -2.60
CA VAL A 10 15.56 -9.33 -3.26
C VAL A 10 14.85 -10.39 -2.38
N ASN A 11 14.98 -10.43 -1.05
CA ASN A 11 14.45 -11.59 -0.27
C ASN A 11 13.72 -11.31 1.05
N ASP A 12 13.32 -10.08 1.37
CA ASP A 12 12.57 -9.82 2.61
C ASP A 12 11.04 -9.81 2.40
N PRO A 13 10.23 -10.54 3.20
CA PRO A 13 8.77 -10.51 3.12
C PRO A 13 8.17 -9.12 3.31
N LEU A 14 8.90 -8.25 4.03
CA LEU A 14 8.55 -6.85 4.20
C LEU A 14 8.68 -6.07 2.88
N LEU A 15 9.71 -6.38 2.08
CA LEU A 15 9.92 -5.73 0.80
C LEU A 15 8.84 -6.13 -0.21
N ASP A 16 8.44 -7.40 -0.24
CA ASP A 16 7.31 -7.86 -1.06
C ASP A 16 6.03 -7.09 -0.71
N LEU A 17 5.77 -6.90 0.59
CA LEU A 17 4.62 -6.14 1.05
C LEU A 17 4.70 -4.66 0.63
N GLN A 18 5.85 -4.03 0.82
CA GLN A 18 6.08 -2.65 0.37
C GLN A 18 5.92 -2.52 -1.15
N HIS A 19 6.46 -3.46 -1.93
CA HIS A 19 6.33 -3.50 -3.38
C HIS A 19 4.86 -3.61 -3.82
N GLU A 20 4.09 -4.49 -3.20
CA GLU A 20 2.66 -4.63 -3.48
C GLU A 20 1.86 -3.38 -3.08
N VAL A 21 2.19 -2.75 -1.94
CA VAL A 21 1.59 -1.48 -1.52
C VAL A 21 1.86 -0.40 -2.56
N HIS A 22 3.10 -0.27 -3.03
CA HIS A 22 3.47 0.64 -4.11
C HIS A 22 2.63 0.38 -5.37
N GLN A 23 2.48 -0.88 -5.78
CA GLN A 23 1.64 -1.25 -6.92
C GLN A 23 0.18 -0.85 -6.72
N PHE A 24 -0.38 -0.93 -5.51
CA PHE A 24 -1.75 -0.45 -5.28
C PHE A 24 -1.90 1.06 -5.46
N PHE A 25 -0.88 1.85 -5.10
CA PHE A 25 -0.83 3.29 -5.36
C PHE A 25 -0.67 3.59 -6.85
N GLU A 26 0.21 2.89 -7.56
CA GLU A 26 0.42 3.05 -9.00
C GLU A 26 -0.84 2.72 -9.80
N ASN A 27 -1.56 1.67 -9.41
CA ASN A 27 -2.85 1.30 -10.01
C ASN A 27 -3.99 2.28 -9.64
N GLY A 28 -3.73 3.27 -8.78
CA GLY A 28 -4.73 4.25 -8.35
C GLY A 28 -5.87 3.66 -7.52
N TRP A 29 -5.69 2.48 -6.93
CA TRP A 29 -6.69 1.85 -6.06
C TRP A 29 -6.69 2.45 -4.66
N ILE A 30 -5.54 2.96 -4.24
CA ILE A 30 -5.35 3.67 -2.99
C ILE A 30 -4.60 4.98 -3.27
N THR A 31 -4.88 6.00 -2.49
CA THR A 31 -4.26 7.32 -2.64
C THR A 31 -3.98 7.94 -1.29
N PHE A 32 -2.85 8.62 -1.21
CA PHE A 32 -2.58 9.51 -0.11
C PHE A 32 -3.39 10.79 -0.26
N LYS A 33 -3.90 11.30 0.86
CA LYS A 33 -4.49 12.61 1.00
C LYS A 33 -3.86 13.33 2.18
N ASN A 34 -4.12 14.63 2.27
CA ASN A 34 -3.73 15.45 3.40
C ASN A 34 -2.22 15.36 3.68
N ASN A 35 -1.41 15.51 2.63
CA ASN A 35 0.06 15.42 2.69
C ASN A 35 0.59 14.08 3.24
N LYS A 36 0.11 12.95 2.69
CA LYS A 36 0.45 11.58 3.10
C LYS A 36 0.05 11.20 4.54
N ARG A 37 -0.83 11.98 5.18
CA ARG A 37 -1.37 11.65 6.50
C ARG A 37 -2.57 10.74 6.47
N ASP A 38 -3.27 10.67 5.35
CA ASP A 38 -4.49 9.89 5.25
C ASP A 38 -4.45 9.01 4.01
N VAL A 39 -4.89 7.76 4.15
CA VAL A 39 -4.93 6.79 3.06
C VAL A 39 -6.39 6.54 2.74
N TYR A 40 -6.74 6.75 1.48
CA TYR A 40 -8.09 6.56 0.98
C TYR A 40 -8.11 5.49 -0.10
N TYR A 41 -9.20 4.72 -0.15
CA TYR A 41 -9.51 3.97 -1.36
C TYR A 41 -9.88 4.95 -2.47
N SER A 42 -9.36 4.70 -3.67
CA SER A 42 -9.68 5.39 -4.91
C SER A 42 -10.30 4.43 -5.93
N LEU A 43 -10.91 3.35 -5.42
CA LEU A 43 -11.64 2.38 -6.23
C LEU A 43 -12.93 3.04 -6.80
N PRO A 44 -13.37 2.67 -8.02
CA PRO A 44 -14.58 3.24 -8.62
C PRO A 44 -15.83 3.09 -7.75
N SER A 45 -15.90 1.99 -6.99
CA SER A 45 -16.99 1.63 -6.09
C SER A 45 -16.76 2.02 -4.64
N ASN A 46 -15.56 2.47 -4.25
CA ASN A 46 -15.25 2.75 -2.85
C ASN A 46 -14.24 3.91 -2.69
N LYS A 47 -14.71 5.00 -2.09
CA LYS A 47 -13.92 6.21 -1.77
C LYS A 47 -13.74 6.44 -0.27
N LYS A 48 -13.92 5.40 0.54
CA LYS A 48 -13.80 5.51 1.99
C LYS A 48 -12.35 5.69 2.44
N LYS A 49 -12.19 6.34 3.59
CA LYS A 49 -10.92 6.41 4.31
C LYS A 49 -10.56 5.00 4.78
N MET A 50 -9.34 4.56 4.47
CA MET A 50 -8.82 3.25 4.88
C MET A 50 -8.18 3.34 6.25
N MET A 51 -7.24 4.26 6.38
CA MET A 51 -6.53 4.53 7.63
C MET A 51 -6.01 5.97 7.67
N SER A 52 -5.56 6.38 8.84
CA SER A 52 -4.76 7.59 9.01
C SER A 52 -3.35 7.14 9.37
N VAL A 53 -2.36 7.74 8.73
CA VAL A 53 -0.94 7.51 9.02
C VAL A 53 -0.60 8.29 10.30
N PRO A 54 -0.08 7.62 11.34
CA PRO A 54 0.40 8.30 12.53
C PRO A 54 1.64 9.14 12.19
N PHE A 55 1.82 10.27 12.88
CA PHE A 55 2.86 11.25 12.55
C PHE A 55 4.30 10.75 12.78
N GLU A 56 4.44 9.68 13.56
CA GLU A 56 5.72 9.14 14.03
C GLU A 56 6.29 8.08 13.07
N GLU A 57 5.58 7.72 12.00
CA GLU A 57 5.94 6.62 11.10
C GLU A 57 5.87 7.04 9.62
N ASP A 58 6.63 6.36 8.76
CA ASP A 58 6.52 6.55 7.31
C ASP A 58 5.15 6.08 6.80
N ALA A 59 4.61 6.80 5.81
CA ALA A 59 3.29 6.53 5.28
C ALA A 59 3.16 5.16 4.59
N TYR A 60 4.24 4.66 3.98
CA TYR A 60 4.24 3.33 3.36
C TYR A 60 4.34 2.24 4.41
N ASP A 61 5.17 2.42 5.44
CA ASP A 61 5.32 1.46 6.54
C ASP A 61 4.05 1.37 7.38
N ALA A 62 3.41 2.50 7.69
CA ALA A 62 2.12 2.51 8.37
C ALA A 62 1.04 1.76 7.55
N VAL A 63 1.03 1.92 6.22
CA VAL A 63 0.12 1.18 5.34
C VAL A 63 0.46 -0.31 5.33
N ALA A 64 1.73 -0.68 5.24
CA ALA A 64 2.18 -2.07 5.29
C ALA A 64 1.76 -2.73 6.62
N SER A 65 1.98 -2.06 7.75
CA SER A 65 1.53 -2.48 9.08
C SER A 65 0.01 -2.63 9.15
N TYR A 66 -0.74 -1.68 8.58
CA TYR A 66 -2.20 -1.78 8.49
C TYR A 66 -2.65 -2.97 7.63
N MET A 67 -2.02 -3.21 6.48
CA MET A 67 -2.33 -4.35 5.62
C MET A 67 -2.06 -5.72 6.30
N GLN A 68 -1.18 -5.76 7.30
CA GLN A 68 -0.95 -6.94 8.15
C GLN A 68 -1.94 -7.05 9.31
N SER A 69 -2.57 -5.94 9.72
CA SER A 69 -3.58 -5.93 10.78
C SER A 69 -4.87 -6.65 10.36
N ASN A 70 -5.68 -7.11 11.33
CA ASN A 70 -6.93 -7.81 11.03
C ASN A 70 -7.89 -7.00 10.13
N ASP A 71 -7.95 -5.68 10.30
CA ASP A 71 -8.82 -4.80 9.51
C ASP A 71 -8.31 -4.58 8.09
N GLY A 72 -6.99 -4.44 7.91
CA GLY A 72 -6.37 -4.23 6.60
C GLY A 72 -6.02 -5.50 5.85
N LEU A 73 -5.95 -6.65 6.51
CA LEU A 73 -5.60 -7.94 5.88
C LEU A 73 -6.65 -8.41 4.88
N GLU A 74 -7.93 -8.16 5.16
CA GLU A 74 -9.00 -8.46 4.20
C GLU A 74 -8.89 -7.58 2.96
N ALA A 75 -8.65 -6.29 3.16
CA ALA A 75 -8.43 -5.33 2.08
C ALA A 75 -7.19 -5.68 1.25
N TYR A 76 -6.10 -6.01 1.91
CA TYR A 76 -4.86 -6.46 1.29
C TYR A 76 -5.08 -7.69 0.42
N LYS A 77 -5.74 -8.73 0.95
CA LYS A 77 -6.08 -9.94 0.18
C LYS A 77 -6.94 -9.62 -1.03
N TYR A 78 -7.90 -8.70 -0.89
CA TYR A 78 -8.74 -8.25 -2.00
C TYR A 78 -7.93 -7.52 -3.09
N LEU A 79 -7.09 -6.55 -2.71
CA LEU A 79 -6.23 -5.80 -3.63
C LEU A 79 -5.18 -6.70 -4.28
N LYS A 80 -4.55 -7.60 -3.51
CA LYS A 80 -3.58 -8.59 -4.01
C LYS A 80 -4.19 -9.56 -5.02
N LYS A 81 -5.42 -10.03 -4.77
CA LYS A 81 -6.16 -10.86 -5.75
C LYS A 81 -6.43 -10.10 -7.04
N ARG A 82 -6.75 -8.80 -6.93
CA ARG A 82 -6.96 -7.95 -8.09
C ARG A 82 -5.65 -7.73 -8.87
N LEU A 83 -4.56 -7.46 -8.16
CA LEU A 83 -3.22 -7.30 -8.74
C LEU A 83 -2.75 -8.54 -9.51
N LYS A 84 -3.00 -9.74 -8.98
CA LYS A 84 -2.72 -11.00 -9.68
C LYS A 84 -3.59 -11.26 -10.91
N LYS A 85 -4.74 -10.57 -11.03
CA LYS A 85 -5.67 -10.73 -12.15
C LYS A 85 -5.40 -9.74 -13.29
N ASP A 86 -4.76 -8.62 -12.98
CA ASP A 86 -4.32 -7.60 -13.96
C ASP A 86 -2.96 -7.96 -14.60
N LYS A 87 -2.20 -8.92 -14.03
CA LYS A 87 -1.04 -9.57 -14.67
C LYS A 87 -1.46 -10.78 -15.49
#